data_AF-M5BHP6-F1
#
_entry.id   AF-M5BHP6-F1
#
_cell.length_a   1.000
_cell.length_b   1.000
_cell.length_c   1.000
_cell.angle_alpha   90.00
_cell.angle_beta   90.00
_cell.angle_gamma   90.00
#
_symmetry.space_group_name_H-M   'P 1'
#
loop_
_entity.id
_entity.type
_entity.pdbx_description
1 polymer ?
#
loop_
_entity_poly.entity_id
_entity_poly.type
_entity_poly.pdbx_seq_one_letter_code
_entity_poly.pdbx_strand_id
1 'polypeptide(L)'
;MTIIKDKPIHPDSFKRVKGEDLCKEWVENNEWAMTEPVVVETPEGLGMMMPEPGFGINEVVELVGADVSVEVIDVATQATSPGWTLGSWAEYYNTPEPNRDRIRNVISLEVSGTKLAEKICPPRLVREIDWVEHVWPAGKKGKGQYPKVQLYCLMSVARCWTDWHVDFAGSSVYYHILKGSKVFYFVEPTPANLNAYEKWSGSENQSTTWFGDLVDKVIKVELTAGSTM
;
A
#
# COMPACT_ATOMS: atom_id res chain seq x y z
N MET A 1 -20.19 5.72 -17.30
CA MET A 1 -19.59 4.45 -17.75
C MET A 1 -19.44 3.56 -16.54
N THR A 2 -20.22 2.48 -16.46
CA THR A 2 -20.07 1.48 -15.41
C THR A 2 -18.93 0.57 -15.85
N ILE A 3 -17.74 0.77 -15.27
CA ILE A 3 -16.51 0.07 -15.66
C ILE A 3 -16.55 -1.41 -15.23
N ILE A 4 -17.34 -1.76 -14.23
CA ILE A 4 -17.51 -3.13 -13.72
C ILE A 4 -18.70 -3.78 -14.45
N LYS A 5 -18.48 -4.90 -15.15
CA LYS A 5 -19.54 -5.66 -15.83
C LYS A 5 -19.92 -6.89 -15.00
N ASP A 6 -20.91 -6.76 -14.13
CA ASP A 6 -21.61 -7.87 -13.46
C ASP A 6 -20.76 -8.95 -12.75
N LYS A 7 -19.43 -8.76 -12.60
CA LYS A 7 -18.54 -9.71 -11.93
C LYS A 7 -18.95 -9.88 -10.47
N PRO A 8 -19.26 -11.11 -10.03
CA PRO A 8 -19.44 -11.38 -8.61
C PRO A 8 -18.15 -11.09 -7.85
N ILE A 9 -18.22 -10.21 -6.86
CA ILE A 9 -17.12 -9.92 -5.94
C ILE A 9 -17.32 -10.76 -4.70
N HIS A 10 -16.36 -11.65 -4.43
CA HIS A 10 -16.42 -12.57 -3.30
C HIS A 10 -15.87 -11.89 -2.04
N PRO A 11 -16.48 -12.10 -0.86
CA PRO A 11 -15.83 -11.74 0.39
C PRO A 11 -14.56 -12.56 0.55
N ASP A 12 -13.58 -11.99 1.25
CA ASP A 12 -12.35 -12.70 1.53
C ASP A 12 -12.53 -13.85 2.53
N SER A 13 -11.65 -14.83 2.41
CA SER A 13 -11.50 -15.95 3.35
C SER A 13 -10.10 -15.97 3.97
N PHE A 14 -9.42 -14.82 3.98
CA PHE A 14 -8.05 -14.71 4.47
C PHE A 14 -7.99 -15.02 5.97
N LYS A 15 -6.89 -15.61 6.44
CA LYS A 15 -6.77 -15.96 7.85
C LYS A 15 -6.60 -14.70 8.69
N ARG A 16 -7.40 -14.60 9.76
CA ARG A 16 -7.21 -13.60 10.81
C ARG A 16 -6.29 -14.22 11.85
N VAL A 17 -5.12 -13.62 12.07
CA VAL A 17 -4.07 -14.17 12.94
C VAL A 17 -3.73 -13.17 14.05
N LYS A 18 -3.14 -13.64 15.14
CA LYS A 18 -2.63 -12.75 16.18
C LYS A 18 -1.26 -12.21 15.77
N GLY A 19 -0.96 -10.98 16.13
CA GLY A 19 0.33 -10.38 15.81
C GLY A 19 1.52 -11.15 16.39
N GLU A 20 1.34 -11.77 17.57
CA GLU A 20 2.38 -12.56 18.24
C GLU A 20 2.78 -13.83 17.46
N ASP A 21 1.88 -14.36 16.63
CA ASP A 21 2.12 -15.54 15.79
C ASP A 21 2.90 -15.19 14.52
N LEU A 22 2.86 -13.93 14.05
CA LEU A 22 3.60 -13.49 12.87
C LEU A 22 5.08 -13.22 13.22
N CYS A 23 5.90 -14.26 13.05
CA CYS A 23 7.35 -14.24 13.23
C CYS A 23 8.04 -15.13 12.20
N LYS A 24 9.37 -15.07 12.17
CA LYS A 24 10.19 -15.93 11.31
C LYS A 24 9.90 -17.42 11.48
N GLU A 25 9.67 -17.89 12.71
CA GLU A 25 9.32 -19.29 12.98
C GLU A 25 7.99 -19.68 12.32
N TRP A 26 7.03 -18.75 12.19
CA TRP A 26 5.80 -19.03 11.44
C TRP A 26 6.09 -19.27 9.96
N VAL A 27 6.97 -18.47 9.35
CA VAL A 27 7.40 -18.68 7.95
C VAL A 27 8.14 -19.99 7.77
N GLU A 28 9.02 -20.35 8.71
CA GLU A 28 9.84 -21.56 8.62
C GLU A 28 9.02 -22.86 8.85
N ASN A 29 7.96 -22.81 9.67
CA ASN A 29 7.22 -24.00 10.11
C ASN A 29 5.83 -24.17 9.46
N ASN A 30 5.37 -23.23 8.62
CA ASN A 30 4.05 -23.30 7.99
C ASN A 30 4.16 -23.23 6.47
N GLU A 31 3.75 -24.30 5.77
CA GLU A 31 3.85 -24.39 4.30
C GLU A 31 3.06 -23.31 3.54
N TRP A 32 1.99 -22.77 4.15
CA TRP A 32 1.16 -21.72 3.55
C TRP A 32 1.63 -20.30 3.91
N ALA A 33 2.65 -20.14 4.76
CA ALA A 33 3.10 -18.82 5.15
C ALA A 33 3.53 -18.01 3.93
N MET A 34 3.08 -16.75 3.86
CA MET A 34 3.35 -15.84 2.75
C MET A 34 2.80 -16.29 1.38
N THR A 35 1.94 -17.32 1.31
CA THR A 35 1.28 -17.74 0.04
C THR A 35 -0.08 -17.09 -0.18
N GLU A 36 -0.68 -16.52 0.86
CA GLU A 36 -1.93 -15.76 0.81
C GLU A 36 -1.88 -14.59 1.82
N PRO A 37 -2.68 -13.53 1.62
CA PRO A 37 -2.81 -12.46 2.60
C PRO A 37 -3.26 -12.98 3.97
N VAL A 38 -2.78 -12.32 5.02
CA VAL A 38 -3.22 -12.52 6.40
C VAL A 38 -3.69 -11.20 6.97
N VAL A 39 -4.72 -11.20 7.81
CA VAL A 39 -5.22 -9.98 8.45
C VAL A 39 -4.94 -10.05 9.95
N VAL A 40 -4.45 -8.96 10.51
CA VAL A 40 -4.31 -8.77 11.95
C VAL A 40 -5.19 -7.59 12.31
N GLU A 41 -6.26 -7.86 13.06
CA GLU A 41 -7.32 -6.87 13.30
C GLU A 41 -6.84 -5.69 14.13
N THR A 42 -5.87 -5.94 15.02
CA THR A 42 -5.32 -4.97 15.96
C THR A 42 -3.79 -5.09 16.03
N PRO A 43 -3.05 -4.01 16.35
CA PRO A 43 -1.58 -4.01 16.23
C PRO A 43 -0.85 -4.79 17.33
N GLU A 44 -1.56 -5.28 18.35
CA GLU A 44 -0.98 -5.99 19.48
C GLU A 44 -0.24 -7.26 19.05
N GLY A 45 0.95 -7.46 19.63
CA GLY A 45 1.81 -8.60 19.33
C GLY A 45 2.63 -8.48 18.04
N LEU A 46 2.33 -7.54 17.13
CA LEU A 46 3.09 -7.36 15.89
C LEU A 46 4.52 -6.83 16.12
N GLY A 47 4.80 -6.27 17.29
CA GLY A 47 6.08 -5.63 17.58
C GLY A 47 6.37 -4.42 16.67
N MET A 48 5.30 -3.75 16.22
CA MET A 48 5.33 -2.55 15.42
C MET A 48 5.15 -1.29 16.28
N MET A 49 5.52 -0.14 15.74
CA MET A 49 5.24 1.17 16.32
C MET A 49 4.69 2.09 15.23
N MET A 50 3.71 2.91 15.59
CA MET A 50 3.10 3.89 14.70
C MET A 50 2.97 5.23 15.44
N PRO A 51 2.85 6.35 14.70
CA PRO A 51 2.54 7.64 15.32
C PRO A 51 1.25 7.59 16.17
N GLU A 52 1.21 8.42 17.21
CA GLU A 52 0.11 8.49 18.17
C GLU A 52 -1.25 8.83 17.52
N PRO A 53 -2.37 8.46 18.17
CA PRO A 53 -3.70 8.88 17.74
C PRO A 53 -3.79 10.40 17.53
N GLY A 54 -4.40 10.80 16.41
CA GLY A 54 -4.51 12.22 16.03
C GLY A 54 -3.45 12.67 15.01
N PHE A 55 -2.41 11.87 14.78
CA PHE A 55 -1.44 12.11 13.71
C PHE A 55 -2.13 12.26 12.34
N GLY A 56 -1.78 13.31 11.60
CA GLY A 56 -2.38 13.64 10.32
C GLY A 56 -1.41 14.32 9.36
N ILE A 57 -1.98 14.90 8.30
CA ILE A 57 -1.22 15.45 7.18
C ILE A 57 -0.27 16.59 7.59
N ASN A 58 -0.65 17.39 8.58
CA ASN A 58 0.17 18.51 9.04
C ASN A 58 1.43 18.00 9.74
N GLU A 59 1.32 16.94 10.55
CA GLU A 59 2.47 16.32 11.21
C GLU A 59 3.37 15.61 10.18
N VAL A 60 2.81 15.03 9.12
CA VAL A 60 3.60 14.48 8.00
C VAL A 60 4.45 15.59 7.35
N VAL A 61 3.83 16.73 7.04
CA VAL A 61 4.54 17.90 6.47
C VAL A 61 5.63 18.40 7.40
N GLU A 62 5.36 18.51 8.70
CA GLU A 62 6.34 18.98 9.68
C GLU A 62 7.56 18.06 9.79
N LEU A 63 7.34 16.74 9.78
CA LEU A 63 8.39 15.74 10.01
C LEU A 63 9.18 15.38 8.74
N VAL A 64 8.58 15.55 7.56
CA VAL A 64 9.21 15.23 6.27
C VAL A 64 9.73 16.50 5.58
N GLY A 65 9.00 17.61 5.66
CA GLY A 65 9.33 18.90 5.06
C GLY A 65 8.38 19.30 3.93
N ALA A 66 7.90 20.55 3.95
CA ALA A 66 6.91 21.06 2.99
C ALA A 66 7.42 21.12 1.54
N ASP A 67 8.71 21.36 1.34
CA ASP A 67 9.33 21.48 0.01
C ASP A 67 9.66 20.13 -0.63
N VAL A 68 9.46 19.02 0.08
CA VAL A 68 9.71 17.68 -0.46
C VAL A 68 8.77 17.42 -1.63
N SER A 69 9.34 17.08 -2.78
CA SER A 69 8.54 16.69 -3.95
C SER A 69 7.84 15.37 -3.68
N VAL A 70 6.57 15.30 -4.07
CA VAL A 70 5.73 14.11 -3.89
C VAL A 70 5.08 13.74 -5.21
N GLU A 71 5.07 12.46 -5.53
CA GLU A 71 4.33 11.94 -6.68
C GLU A 71 2.85 11.81 -6.33
N VAL A 72 2.03 12.52 -7.10
CA VAL A 72 0.57 12.52 -6.94
C VAL A 72 -0.05 11.82 -8.14
N ILE A 73 -1.04 10.98 -7.91
CA ILE A 73 -1.79 10.28 -8.96
C ILE A 73 -3.13 10.99 -9.16
N ASP A 74 -3.46 11.32 -10.40
CA ASP A 74 -4.83 11.67 -10.78
C ASP A 74 -5.66 10.39 -10.85
N VAL A 75 -6.65 10.26 -9.98
CA VAL A 75 -7.41 9.01 -9.82
C VAL A 75 -8.22 8.67 -11.08
N ALA A 76 -8.68 9.67 -11.83
CA ALA A 76 -9.50 9.42 -13.01
C ALA A 76 -8.68 8.87 -14.18
N THR A 77 -7.43 9.30 -14.33
CA THR A 77 -6.57 8.89 -15.44
C THR A 77 -5.54 7.83 -15.05
N GLN A 78 -5.35 7.58 -13.75
CA GLN A 78 -4.25 6.78 -13.18
C GLN A 78 -2.86 7.30 -13.57
N ALA A 79 -2.77 8.54 -14.07
CA ALA A 79 -1.50 9.15 -14.48
C ALA A 79 -0.88 9.96 -13.34
N THR A 80 0.45 10.07 -13.36
CA THR A 80 1.17 10.98 -12.47
C THR A 80 0.80 12.43 -12.79
N SER A 81 0.35 13.16 -11.77
CA SER A 81 0.23 14.61 -11.76
C SER A 81 1.57 15.20 -11.29
N PRO A 82 2.33 15.88 -12.15
CA PRO A 82 3.64 16.43 -11.79
C PRO A 82 3.52 17.73 -10.99
N GLY A 83 4.63 18.15 -10.37
CA GLY A 83 4.80 19.50 -9.81
C GLY A 83 4.28 19.69 -8.38
N TRP A 84 4.01 18.61 -7.65
CA TRP A 84 3.55 18.69 -6.26
C TRP A 84 4.71 18.71 -5.27
N THR A 85 4.52 19.51 -4.23
CA THR A 85 5.29 19.43 -2.99
C THR A 85 4.38 18.88 -1.89
N LEU A 86 4.97 18.39 -0.81
CA LEU A 86 4.22 17.87 0.32
C LEU A 86 3.33 18.96 0.95
N GLY A 87 3.80 20.22 0.96
CA GLY A 87 3.02 21.37 1.40
C GLY A 87 1.79 21.62 0.52
N SER A 88 1.95 21.68 -0.80
CA SER A 88 0.80 21.89 -1.71
C SER A 88 -0.16 20.70 -1.71
N TRP A 89 0.36 19.48 -1.53
CA TRP A 89 -0.46 18.29 -1.31
C TRP A 89 -1.30 18.41 -0.03
N ALA A 90 -0.72 18.90 1.07
CA ALA A 90 -1.45 19.09 2.32
C ALA A 90 -2.58 20.13 2.21
N GLU A 91 -2.34 21.22 1.48
CA GLU A 91 -3.38 22.20 1.14
C GLU A 91 -4.54 21.56 0.36
N TYR A 92 -4.22 20.76 -0.67
CA TYR A 92 -5.23 19.99 -1.43
C TYR A 92 -5.97 18.99 -0.53
N TYR A 93 -5.25 18.23 0.30
CA TYR A 93 -5.83 17.22 1.18
C TYR A 93 -6.85 17.83 2.16
N ASN A 94 -6.52 19.00 2.71
CA ASN A 94 -7.38 19.76 3.62
C ASN A 94 -8.49 20.55 2.91
N THR A 95 -8.48 20.65 1.59
CA THR A 95 -9.57 21.27 0.82
C THR A 95 -10.85 20.46 0.99
N PRO A 96 -11.99 21.08 1.38
CA PRO A 96 -13.27 20.38 1.54
C PRO A 96 -13.69 19.67 0.25
N GLU A 97 -14.31 18.50 0.38
CA GLU A 97 -14.68 17.64 -0.76
C GLU A 97 -15.45 18.35 -1.89
N PRO A 98 -16.44 19.23 -1.63
CA PRO A 98 -17.15 19.96 -2.69
C PRO A 98 -16.28 20.93 -3.49
N ASN A 99 -15.13 21.33 -2.93
CA ASN A 99 -14.23 22.31 -3.51
C ASN A 99 -13.01 21.68 -4.19
N ARG A 100 -12.89 20.34 -4.17
CA ARG A 100 -11.81 19.64 -4.87
C ARG A 100 -12.13 19.57 -6.36
N ASP A 101 -11.22 20.07 -7.18
CA ASP A 101 -11.33 20.06 -8.64
C ASP A 101 -11.23 18.64 -9.22
N ARG A 102 -10.38 17.80 -8.62
CA ARG A 102 -10.17 16.39 -8.97
C ARG A 102 -9.92 15.54 -7.74
N ILE A 103 -10.09 14.23 -7.87
CA ILE A 103 -9.68 13.25 -6.87
C ILE A 103 -8.23 12.85 -7.17
N ARG A 104 -7.34 13.03 -6.20
CA ARG A 104 -5.92 12.73 -6.31
C ARG A 104 -5.47 11.86 -5.14
N ASN A 105 -4.40 11.11 -5.34
CA ASN A 105 -3.90 10.16 -4.35
C ASN A 105 -2.38 10.25 -4.22
N VAL A 106 -1.84 10.02 -3.01
CA VAL A 106 -0.41 9.80 -2.79
C VAL A 106 -0.22 8.42 -2.20
N ILE A 107 0.55 7.58 -2.91
CA ILE A 107 0.88 6.22 -2.46
C ILE A 107 2.38 5.94 -2.37
N SER A 108 3.23 6.83 -2.89
CA SER A 108 4.67 6.59 -3.09
C SER A 108 5.58 7.53 -2.29
N LEU A 109 5.08 8.18 -1.23
CA LEU A 109 5.94 8.99 -0.35
C LEU A 109 6.79 8.06 0.55
N GLU A 110 8.03 7.83 0.14
CA GLU A 110 9.00 7.06 0.92
C GLU A 110 9.65 7.93 2.00
N VAL A 111 9.54 7.51 3.26
CA VAL A 111 9.87 8.36 4.42
C VAL A 111 11.13 7.96 5.16
N SER A 112 11.86 6.93 4.71
CA SER A 112 13.09 6.50 5.39
C SER A 112 14.13 7.62 5.45
N GLY A 113 14.77 7.77 6.62
CA GLY A 113 15.73 8.86 6.87
C GLY A 113 15.10 10.22 7.19
N THR A 114 13.78 10.30 7.36
CA THR A 114 13.09 11.50 7.88
C THR A 114 12.76 11.32 9.37
N LYS A 115 12.37 12.41 10.05
CA LYS A 115 11.90 12.35 11.45
C LYS A 115 10.61 11.54 11.61
N LEU A 116 9.85 11.36 10.52
CA LEU A 116 8.65 10.51 10.54
C LEU A 116 9.03 9.04 10.64
N ALA A 117 10.06 8.59 9.92
CA ALA A 117 10.52 7.20 10.00
C ALA A 117 10.95 6.81 11.42
N GLU A 118 11.48 7.73 12.23
CA GLU A 118 11.84 7.48 13.63
C GLU A 118 10.64 7.13 14.52
N LYS A 119 9.42 7.45 14.07
CA LYS A 119 8.15 7.12 14.76
C LYS A 119 7.50 5.82 14.27
N ILE A 120 8.10 5.17 13.28
CA ILE A 120 7.54 3.99 12.63
C ILE A 120 8.50 2.83 12.84
N CYS A 121 7.98 1.74 13.39
CA CYS A 121 8.68 0.45 13.41
C CYS A 121 7.81 -0.56 12.67
N PRO A 122 8.29 -1.15 11.56
CA PRO A 122 7.56 -2.20 10.85
C PRO A 122 7.26 -3.41 11.76
N PRO A 123 6.27 -4.25 11.40
CA PRO A 123 6.03 -5.51 12.07
C PRO A 123 7.31 -6.34 12.23
N ARG A 124 7.42 -7.04 13.36
CA ARG A 124 8.57 -7.88 13.71
C ARG A 124 8.95 -8.82 12.55
N LEU A 125 7.97 -9.54 11.99
CA LEU A 125 8.21 -10.45 10.87
C LEU A 125 8.92 -9.77 9.69
N VAL A 126 8.47 -8.57 9.29
CA VAL A 126 9.08 -7.81 8.19
C VAL A 126 10.55 -7.54 8.48
N ARG A 127 10.87 -7.09 9.70
CA ARG A 127 12.25 -6.84 10.14
C ARG A 127 13.09 -8.11 10.22
N GLU A 128 12.48 -9.29 10.39
CA GLU A 128 13.17 -10.58 10.47
C GLU A 128 13.49 -11.21 9.12
N ILE A 129 12.77 -10.83 8.05
CA ILE A 129 12.89 -11.49 6.73
C ILE A 129 13.25 -10.55 5.57
N ASP A 130 13.20 -9.22 5.76
CA ASP A 130 13.50 -8.24 4.72
C ASP A 130 14.95 -8.38 4.21
N TRP A 131 15.10 -8.57 2.89
CA TRP A 131 16.39 -8.70 2.22
C TRP A 131 17.24 -7.42 2.31
N VAL A 132 16.63 -6.24 2.38
CA VAL A 132 17.38 -4.99 2.58
C VAL A 132 18.06 -4.97 3.95
N GLU A 133 17.46 -5.62 4.95
CA GLU A 133 18.05 -5.74 6.29
C GLU A 133 19.06 -6.86 6.41
N HIS A 134 18.79 -8.03 5.83
CA HIS A 134 19.59 -9.24 6.08
C HIS A 134 20.57 -9.61 4.99
N VAL A 135 20.37 -9.13 3.76
CA VAL A 135 21.16 -9.54 2.58
C VAL A 135 21.95 -8.37 2.00
N TRP A 136 21.41 -7.14 2.04
CA TRP A 136 22.12 -5.98 1.48
C TRP A 136 23.40 -5.65 2.27
N PRO A 137 24.56 -5.40 1.60
CA PRO A 137 25.79 -5.09 2.30
C PRO A 137 25.68 -3.82 3.15
N ALA A 138 25.98 -3.91 4.45
CA ALA A 138 25.82 -2.81 5.42
C ALA A 138 26.54 -1.51 4.99
N GLY A 139 27.74 -1.62 4.41
CA GLY A 139 28.51 -0.47 3.91
C GLY A 139 27.98 0.15 2.60
N LYS A 140 26.89 -0.36 2.03
CA LYS A 140 26.29 0.11 0.76
C LYS A 140 24.87 0.65 0.92
N LYS A 141 24.43 1.03 2.13
CA LYS A 141 23.14 1.71 2.36
C LYS A 141 23.19 3.23 2.08
N GLY A 142 24.10 3.69 1.21
CA GLY A 142 24.20 5.08 0.79
C GLY A 142 23.11 5.50 -0.19
N LYS A 143 22.96 6.82 -0.44
CA LYS A 143 21.96 7.36 -1.38
C LYS A 143 22.11 6.76 -2.77
N GLY A 144 21.04 6.13 -3.29
CA GLY A 144 21.03 5.47 -4.60
C GLY A 144 21.85 4.18 -4.67
N GLN A 145 22.34 3.69 -3.53
CA GLN A 145 23.16 2.48 -3.46
C GLN A 145 22.43 1.28 -2.88
N TYR A 146 21.16 1.41 -2.48
CA TYR A 146 20.32 0.31 -2.01
C TYR A 146 18.84 0.55 -2.35
N PRO A 147 17.99 -0.49 -2.37
CA PRO A 147 16.55 -0.35 -2.55
C PRO A 147 15.92 0.38 -1.36
N LYS A 148 15.57 1.66 -1.55
CA LYS A 148 14.89 2.48 -0.54
C LYS A 148 13.37 2.34 -0.73
N VAL A 149 12.82 1.24 -0.24
CA VAL A 149 11.42 0.82 -0.48
C VAL A 149 10.74 0.25 0.78
N GLN A 150 11.23 0.59 1.97
CA GLN A 150 10.83 -0.07 3.21
C GLN A 150 9.68 0.65 3.93
N LEU A 151 9.63 1.99 3.88
CA LEU A 151 8.66 2.79 4.63
C LEU A 151 7.97 3.80 3.72
N TYR A 152 6.67 3.58 3.47
CA TYR A 152 5.83 4.49 2.70
C TYR A 152 4.73 5.10 3.58
N CYS A 153 4.48 6.40 3.40
CA CYS A 153 3.33 7.10 3.96
C CYS A 153 2.30 7.35 2.85
N LEU A 154 1.14 6.70 2.96
CA LEU A 154 0.07 6.81 1.98
C LEU A 154 -1.00 7.77 2.49
N MET A 155 -1.43 8.69 1.63
CA MET A 155 -2.41 9.71 1.95
C MET A 155 -3.47 9.71 0.85
N SER A 156 -4.67 9.27 1.21
CA SER A 156 -5.79 9.15 0.28
C SER A 156 -6.98 9.93 0.79
N VAL A 157 -7.57 10.75 -0.08
CA VAL A 157 -8.89 11.32 0.18
C VAL A 157 -9.98 10.28 -0.08
N ALA A 158 -11.20 10.54 0.40
CA ALA A 158 -12.35 9.68 0.13
C ALA A 158 -12.54 9.45 -1.38
N ARG A 159 -12.93 8.23 -1.75
CA ARG A 159 -13.18 7.78 -3.14
C ARG A 159 -11.93 7.68 -4.03
N CYS A 160 -10.72 7.72 -3.48
CA CYS A 160 -9.52 7.36 -4.22
C CYS A 160 -9.59 5.91 -4.73
N TRP A 161 -9.09 5.69 -5.95
CA TRP A 161 -8.92 4.40 -6.59
C TRP A 161 -7.49 4.30 -7.12
N THR A 162 -6.84 3.18 -6.83
CA THR A 162 -5.59 2.76 -7.48
C THR A 162 -5.93 1.50 -8.24
N ASP A 163 -5.68 1.51 -9.54
CA ASP A 163 -6.08 0.41 -10.42
C ASP A 163 -5.22 -0.85 -10.18
N TRP A 164 -5.64 -1.95 -10.80
CA TRP A 164 -5.00 -3.25 -10.66
C TRP A 164 -3.50 -3.21 -10.94
N HIS A 165 -2.70 -3.77 -10.03
CA HIS A 165 -1.26 -3.87 -10.19
C HIS A 165 -0.71 -5.06 -9.42
N VAL A 166 0.52 -5.45 -9.79
CA VAL A 166 1.40 -6.26 -8.97
C VAL A 166 2.48 -5.31 -8.45
N ASP A 167 2.74 -5.32 -7.14
CA ASP A 167 3.79 -4.50 -6.55
C ASP A 167 5.15 -4.78 -7.19
N PHE A 168 5.98 -3.74 -7.24
CA PHE A 168 7.22 -3.75 -8.02
C PHE A 168 8.13 -4.93 -7.63
N ALA A 169 8.63 -5.64 -8.64
CA ALA A 169 9.46 -6.83 -8.49
C ALA A 169 8.81 -7.99 -7.71
N GLY A 170 7.48 -7.99 -7.54
CA GLY A 170 6.77 -9.04 -6.81
C GLY A 170 7.05 -9.04 -5.31
N SER A 171 7.36 -7.88 -4.74
CA SER A 171 7.56 -7.72 -3.30
C SER A 171 6.32 -8.09 -2.51
N SER A 172 6.49 -8.75 -1.37
CA SER A 172 5.45 -8.80 -0.34
C SER A 172 5.30 -7.42 0.31
N VAL A 173 4.08 -7.06 0.72
CA VAL A 173 3.77 -5.77 1.33
C VAL A 173 3.11 -6.00 2.67
N TYR A 174 3.46 -5.17 3.66
CA TYR A 174 2.65 -4.99 4.86
C TYR A 174 1.93 -3.64 4.75
N TYR A 175 0.66 -3.58 5.16
CA TYR A 175 -0.16 -2.38 5.08
C TYR A 175 -0.90 -2.16 6.39
N HIS A 176 -0.68 -1.01 7.04
CA HIS A 176 -1.36 -0.65 8.29
C HIS A 176 -2.27 0.56 8.11
N ILE A 177 -3.52 0.47 8.59
CA ILE A 177 -4.47 1.59 8.53
C ILE A 177 -4.34 2.44 9.79
N LEU A 178 -3.66 3.58 9.69
CA LEU A 178 -3.58 4.53 10.82
C LEU A 178 -4.92 5.24 11.05
N LYS A 179 -5.58 5.67 9.96
CA LYS A 179 -6.86 6.41 10.00
C LYS A 179 -7.69 6.11 8.76
N GLY A 180 -9.01 5.99 8.95
CA GLY A 180 -9.96 5.72 7.88
C GLY A 180 -10.09 4.24 7.58
N SER A 181 -10.28 3.90 6.31
CA SER A 181 -10.40 2.53 5.83
C SER A 181 -9.89 2.38 4.40
N LYS A 182 -9.60 1.15 4.01
CA LYS A 182 -9.24 0.77 2.64
C LYS A 182 -10.01 -0.49 2.25
N VAL A 183 -10.45 -0.52 1.00
CA VAL A 183 -11.01 -1.71 0.37
C VAL A 183 -10.00 -2.21 -0.66
N PHE A 184 -9.54 -3.44 -0.50
CA PHE A 184 -8.66 -4.11 -1.45
C PHE A 184 -9.45 -5.12 -2.27
N TYR A 185 -9.08 -5.23 -3.54
CA TYR A 185 -9.54 -6.27 -4.43
C TYR A 185 -8.35 -7.15 -4.82
N PHE A 186 -8.47 -8.44 -4.59
CA PHE A 186 -7.42 -9.43 -4.82
C PHE A 186 -7.80 -10.39 -5.94
N VAL A 187 -6.78 -10.77 -6.69
CA VAL A 187 -6.80 -11.84 -7.69
C VAL A 187 -5.62 -12.73 -7.38
N GLU A 188 -5.85 -14.03 -7.27
CA GLU A 188 -4.79 -15.01 -7.02
C GLU A 188 -3.80 -15.04 -8.20
N PRO A 189 -2.47 -15.03 -7.96
CA PRO A 189 -1.46 -14.99 -9.02
C PRO A 189 -1.27 -16.36 -9.71
N THR A 190 -2.36 -16.97 -10.18
CA THR A 190 -2.30 -18.19 -10.98
C THR A 190 -1.64 -17.89 -12.34
N PRO A 191 -1.03 -18.89 -13.02
CA PRO A 191 -0.46 -18.68 -14.34
C PRO A 191 -1.43 -18.07 -15.36
N ALA A 192 -2.72 -18.43 -15.28
CA ALA A 192 -3.76 -17.86 -16.14
C ALA A 192 -4.01 -16.38 -15.83
N ASN A 193 -4.13 -16.02 -14.56
CA ASN A 193 -4.38 -14.63 -14.13
C ASN A 193 -3.18 -13.73 -14.42
N LEU A 194 -1.95 -14.21 -14.21
CA LEU A 194 -0.73 -13.48 -14.55
C LEU A 194 -0.62 -13.23 -16.06
N ASN A 195 -0.97 -14.21 -16.89
CA ASN A 195 -1.01 -14.03 -18.34
C ASN A 195 -2.08 -13.03 -18.78
N ALA A 196 -3.26 -13.05 -18.13
CA ALA A 196 -4.30 -12.07 -18.36
C ALA A 196 -3.85 -10.65 -17.95
N TYR A 197 -3.17 -10.53 -16.81
CA TYR A 197 -2.63 -9.26 -16.30
C TYR A 197 -1.56 -8.68 -17.23
N GLU A 198 -0.64 -9.50 -17.71
CA GLU A 198 0.40 -9.09 -18.66
C GLU A 198 -0.23 -8.52 -19.95
N LYS A 199 -1.23 -9.22 -20.51
CA LYS A 199 -1.95 -8.75 -21.70
C LYS A 199 -2.74 -7.46 -21.44
N TRP A 200 -3.40 -7.37 -20.30
CA TRP A 200 -4.21 -6.19 -19.94
C TRP A 200 -3.34 -4.96 -19.70
N SER A 201 -2.27 -5.10 -18.89
CA SER A 201 -1.39 -3.99 -18.52
C SER A 201 -0.57 -3.46 -19.71
N GLY A 202 -0.28 -4.29 -20.71
CA GLY A 202 0.33 -3.87 -21.98
C GLY A 202 -0.66 -3.36 -23.04
N SER A 203 -1.96 -3.30 -22.75
CA SER A 203 -2.98 -2.94 -23.75
C SER A 203 -3.31 -1.45 -23.77
N GLU A 204 -3.68 -0.93 -24.95
CA GLU A 204 -4.19 0.45 -25.10
C GLU A 204 -5.52 0.68 -24.36
N ASN A 205 -6.22 -0.41 -24.01
CA ASN A 205 -7.53 -0.37 -23.37
C ASN A 205 -7.48 -0.49 -21.84
N GLN A 206 -6.29 -0.46 -21.22
CA GLN A 206 -6.12 -0.60 -19.77
C GLN A 206 -7.06 0.34 -19.00
N SER A 207 -7.13 1.62 -19.41
CA SER A 207 -7.95 2.66 -18.77
C SER A 207 -9.46 2.51 -18.97
N THR A 208 -9.90 1.63 -19.88
CA THR A 208 -11.32 1.43 -20.22
C THR A 208 -11.82 0.02 -19.92
N THR A 209 -10.92 -0.89 -19.55
CA THR A 209 -11.23 -2.30 -19.27
C THR A 209 -10.90 -2.60 -17.82
N TRP A 210 -11.88 -3.06 -17.04
CA TRP A 210 -11.65 -3.49 -15.68
C TRP A 210 -11.02 -4.89 -15.64
N PHE A 211 -9.79 -5.00 -15.14
CA PHE A 211 -9.06 -6.27 -15.12
C PHE A 211 -9.82 -7.40 -14.42
N GLY A 212 -10.59 -7.09 -13.37
CA GLY A 212 -11.39 -8.08 -12.65
C GLY A 212 -12.40 -8.84 -13.52
N ASP A 213 -12.81 -8.30 -14.68
CA ASP A 213 -13.68 -8.99 -15.63
C ASP A 213 -12.97 -10.13 -16.36
N LEU A 214 -11.64 -10.04 -16.48
CA LEU A 214 -10.78 -10.94 -17.25
C LEU A 214 -10.29 -12.17 -16.45
N VAL A 215 -10.70 -12.29 -15.19
CA VAL A 215 -10.26 -13.35 -14.27
C VAL A 215 -11.44 -14.07 -13.64
N ASP A 216 -11.23 -15.28 -13.15
CA ASP A 216 -12.30 -16.14 -12.65
C ASP A 216 -12.91 -15.63 -11.35
N LYS A 217 -12.06 -15.16 -10.42
CA LYS A 217 -12.45 -14.78 -9.06
C LYS A 217 -11.80 -13.46 -8.65
N VAL A 218 -12.62 -12.56 -8.13
CA VAL A 218 -12.20 -11.34 -7.45
C VAL A 218 -12.60 -11.43 -5.98
N ILE A 219 -11.63 -11.23 -5.08
CA ILE A 219 -11.83 -11.25 -3.64
C ILE A 219 -11.81 -9.80 -3.13
N LYS A 220 -12.70 -9.44 -2.20
CA LYS A 220 -12.74 -8.13 -1.55
C LYS A 220 -12.47 -8.29 -0.05
N VAL A 221 -11.53 -7.50 0.47
CA VAL A 221 -11.29 -7.32 1.90
C VAL A 221 -11.36 -5.83 2.24
N GLU A 222 -11.95 -5.50 3.39
CA GLU A 222 -11.97 -4.15 3.94
C GLU A 222 -11.11 -4.11 5.20
N LEU A 223 -10.17 -3.17 5.24
CA LEU A 223 -9.35 -2.87 6.40
C LEU A 223 -9.78 -1.54 7.01
N THR A 224 -9.95 -1.51 8.32
CA THR A 224 -10.29 -0.31 9.10
C THR A 224 -9.13 0.13 9.96
N ALA A 225 -9.21 1.33 10.54
CA ALA A 225 -8.20 1.85 11.45
C ALA A 225 -7.77 0.83 12.52
N GLY A 226 -6.45 0.66 12.69
CA GLY A 226 -5.82 -0.30 13.58
C GLY A 226 -5.44 -1.63 12.94
N SER A 227 -6.09 -2.02 11.83
CA SER A 227 -5.80 -3.29 11.16
C SER A 227 -4.51 -3.23 10.35
N THR A 228 -3.82 -4.37 10.31
CA THR A 228 -2.65 -4.63 9.49
C THR A 228 -2.93 -5.83 8.59
N MET A 229 -2.43 -5.80 7.36
CA MET A 229 -2.39 -6.94 6.44
C MET A 229 -0.97 -7.12 5.92
#